data_AF-A0A0J6KZ24-F1
#
_entry.id   AF-A0A0J6KZ24-F1
#
_cell.length_a   1.000
_cell.length_b   1.000
_cell.length_c   1.000
_cell.angle_alpha   90.00
_cell.angle_beta   90.00
_cell.angle_gamma   90.00
#
_symmetry.space_group_name_H-M   'P 1'
#
loop_
_entity.id
_entity.type
_entity.pdbx_description
1 polymer ?
#
loop_
_entity_poly.entity_id
_entity_poly.type
_entity_poly.pdbx_seq_one_letter_code
_entity_poly.pdbx_strand_id
1 'polypeptide(L)'
;MYYNEKLSFVLVVLLTCILVFNVYASEVDTTKSATELREERIATAIENVWYKYDLASFQIGITDPIIWIETEKMDYKKEWLTYLEKNVSNSDLEHYNIEISERK
;
A
#
# COMPACT_ATOMS: atom_id res chain seq x y z
N MET A 1 -22.58 -38.28 32.67
CA MET A 1 -22.32 -38.53 31.23
C MET A 1 -22.89 -37.43 30.31
N TYR A 2 -23.14 -36.21 30.81
CA TYR A 2 -23.80 -35.12 30.06
C TYR A 2 -22.83 -34.02 29.56
N TYR A 3 -21.59 -34.06 30.03
CA TYR A 3 -20.56 -33.04 29.76
C TYR A 3 -19.82 -33.30 28.42
N ASN A 4 -19.61 -34.57 28.08
CA ASN A 4 -18.86 -34.97 26.88
C ASN A 4 -19.64 -34.69 25.59
N GLU A 5 -20.98 -34.80 25.59
CA GLU A 5 -21.82 -34.53 24.42
C GLU A 5 -21.87 -33.02 24.09
N LYS A 6 -21.96 -32.16 25.12
CA LYS A 6 -21.90 -30.70 24.94
C LYS A 6 -20.53 -30.24 24.44
N LEU A 7 -19.44 -30.82 24.97
CA LEU A 7 -18.08 -30.54 24.52
C LEU A 7 -17.89 -30.95 23.04
N SER A 8 -18.44 -32.11 22.66
CA SER A 8 -18.38 -32.60 21.27
C SER A 8 -19.15 -31.68 20.31
N PHE A 9 -20.33 -31.19 20.68
CA PHE A 9 -21.11 -30.28 19.85
C PHE A 9 -20.40 -28.94 19.63
N VAL A 10 -19.79 -28.37 20.67
CA VAL A 10 -19.02 -27.12 20.57
C VAL A 10 -17.83 -27.29 19.62
N LEU A 11 -17.12 -28.42 19.66
CA LEU A 11 -16.01 -28.70 18.75
C LEU A 11 -16.45 -28.83 17.30
N VAL A 12 -17.61 -29.46 17.04
CA VAL A 12 -18.17 -29.57 15.69
C VAL A 12 -18.58 -28.20 15.15
N VAL A 13 -19.23 -27.37 15.96
CA VAL A 13 -19.57 -26.00 15.56
C VAL A 13 -18.32 -25.18 15.26
N LEU A 14 -17.27 -25.28 16.08
CA LEU A 14 -16.01 -24.58 15.85
C LEU A 14 -15.34 -25.00 14.54
N LEU A 15 -15.31 -26.30 14.25
CA LEU A 15 -14.79 -26.86 12.99
C LEU A 15 -15.57 -26.37 11.78
N THR A 16 -16.90 -26.31 11.85
CA THR A 16 -17.72 -25.76 10.76
C THR A 16 -17.47 -24.28 10.56
N CYS A 17 -17.29 -23.49 11.62
CA CYS A 17 -16.94 -22.07 11.50
C CYS A 17 -15.59 -21.90 10.79
N ILE A 18 -14.57 -22.67 11.15
CA ILE A 18 -13.24 -22.62 10.51
C ILE A 18 -13.31 -22.94 9.01
N LEU A 19 -14.13 -23.92 8.61
CA LEU A 19 -14.30 -24.28 7.20
C LEU A 19 -15.00 -23.16 6.41
N VAL A 20 -16.04 -22.53 6.98
CA VAL A 20 -16.73 -21.42 6.32
C VAL A 20 -15.81 -20.20 6.16
N PHE A 21 -14.95 -19.90 7.15
CA PHE A 21 -13.94 -18.85 7.02
C PHE A 21 -12.92 -19.12 5.90
N ASN A 22 -12.45 -20.36 5.75
CA ASN A 22 -11.50 -20.71 4.69
C ASN A 22 -12.11 -20.62 3.29
N VAL A 23 -13.38 -20.99 3.13
CA VAL A 23 -14.09 -20.87 1.84
C VAL A 23 -14.31 -19.40 1.48
N TYR A 24 -14.68 -18.55 2.45
CA TYR A 24 -14.88 -17.12 2.20
C TYR A 24 -13.56 -16.37 1.89
N ALA A 25 -12.44 -16.85 2.42
CA ALA A 25 -11.11 -16.30 2.12
C ALA A 25 -10.56 -16.71 0.74
N SER A 26 -11.19 -17.66 0.04
CA SER A 26 -10.62 -18.26 -1.18
C SER A 26 -11.04 -17.59 -2.49
N GLU A 27 -11.84 -16.52 -2.46
CA GLU A 27 -12.30 -15.83 -3.67
C GLU A 27 -12.18 -14.30 -3.58
N VAL A 28 -11.08 -13.78 -3.02
CA VAL A 28 -10.62 -12.46 -3.46
C VAL A 28 -9.75 -12.71 -4.67
N ASP A 29 -10.21 -12.30 -5.84
CA ASP A 29 -9.37 -12.22 -7.03
C ASP A 29 -8.18 -11.30 -6.68
N THR A 30 -7.05 -11.92 -6.36
CA THR A 30 -5.85 -11.26 -5.80
C THR A 30 -4.98 -10.65 -6.89
N THR A 31 -5.46 -10.61 -8.14
CA THR A 31 -4.73 -9.96 -9.21
C THR A 31 -4.83 -8.45 -9.08
N LYS A 32 -3.74 -7.85 -8.56
CA LYS A 32 -3.55 -6.40 -8.56
C LYS A 32 -3.76 -5.86 -9.98
N SER A 33 -4.56 -4.82 -10.10
CA SER A 33 -4.73 -4.06 -11.33
C SER A 33 -3.39 -3.43 -11.77
N ALA A 34 -3.30 -3.06 -13.05
CA ALA A 34 -2.12 -2.37 -13.57
C ALA A 34 -1.85 -1.05 -12.83
N THR A 35 -2.91 -0.38 -12.36
CA THR A 35 -2.84 0.85 -11.56
C THR A 35 -2.24 0.57 -10.19
N GLU A 36 -2.73 -0.43 -9.45
CA GLU A 36 -2.19 -0.80 -8.13
C GLU A 36 -0.72 -1.21 -8.22
N LEU A 37 -0.35 -1.98 -9.25
CA LEU A 37 1.05 -2.36 -9.46
C LEU A 37 1.94 -1.14 -9.74
N ARG A 38 1.43 -0.13 -10.43
CA ARG A 38 2.15 1.13 -10.68
C ARG A 38 2.32 1.92 -9.39
N GLU A 39 1.26 2.09 -8.62
CA GLU A 39 1.29 2.80 -7.34
C GLU A 39 2.26 2.14 -6.38
N GLU A 40 2.27 0.80 -6.30
CA GLU A 40 3.21 0.05 -5.48
C GLU A 40 4.68 0.28 -5.89
N ARG A 41 4.98 0.31 -7.20
CA ARG A 41 6.33 0.61 -7.69
C ARG A 41 6.78 2.02 -7.30
N ILE A 42 5.89 3.01 -7.45
CA ILE A 42 6.18 4.40 -7.09
C ILE A 42 6.35 4.54 -5.58
N ALA A 43 5.43 3.97 -4.79
CA ALA A 43 5.48 4.00 -3.33
C ALA A 43 6.78 3.37 -2.82
N THR A 44 7.15 2.19 -3.33
CA THR A 44 8.41 1.52 -2.98
C THR A 44 9.62 2.41 -3.28
N ALA A 45 9.64 3.11 -4.42
CA ALA A 45 10.74 4.03 -4.74
C ALA A 45 10.82 5.20 -3.74
N ILE A 46 9.68 5.80 -3.36
CA ILE A 46 9.62 6.90 -2.39
C ILE A 46 10.07 6.43 -1.00
N GLU A 47 9.57 5.28 -0.54
CA GLU A 47 9.91 4.69 0.77
C GLU A 47 11.40 4.38 0.90
N ASN A 48 12.05 3.94 -0.18
CA ASN A 48 13.49 3.64 -0.18
C ASN A 48 14.39 4.84 0.13
N VAL A 49 13.88 6.07 -0.02
CA VAL A 49 14.63 7.30 0.26
C VAL A 49 14.04 8.12 1.41
N TRP A 50 13.16 7.51 2.21
CA TRP A 50 12.47 8.18 3.33
C TRP A 50 13.41 9.05 4.16
N TYR A 51 14.47 8.45 4.72
CA TYR A 51 15.43 9.17 5.57
C TYR A 51 16.43 10.03 4.80
N LYS A 52 16.65 9.74 3.51
CA LYS A 52 17.70 10.40 2.73
C LYS A 52 17.32 11.83 2.39
N TYR A 53 16.04 12.08 2.18
CA TYR A 53 15.53 13.38 1.74
C TYR A 53 14.49 13.94 2.72
N ASP A 54 14.61 13.58 3.99
CA ASP A 54 13.76 14.03 5.09
C ASP A 54 12.26 13.93 4.74
N LEU A 55 11.83 12.75 4.25
CA LEU A 55 10.43 12.51 3.92
C LEU A 55 9.59 12.57 5.20
N ALA A 56 8.58 13.42 5.16
CA ALA A 56 7.62 13.59 6.24
C ALA A 56 6.40 12.70 6.01
N SER A 57 5.80 12.77 4.82
CA SER A 57 4.69 11.92 4.39
C SER A 57 4.57 11.90 2.86
N PHE A 58 3.83 10.94 2.30
CA PHE A 58 3.50 10.94 0.89
C PHE A 58 2.12 10.33 0.63
N GLN A 59 1.51 10.69 -0.50
CA GLN A 59 0.26 10.13 -0.97
C GLN A 59 0.28 10.03 -2.51
N ILE A 60 -0.28 8.94 -3.04
CA ILE A 60 -0.50 8.77 -4.48
C ILE A 60 -2.01 8.83 -4.72
N GLY A 61 -2.47 9.82 -5.46
CA GLY A 61 -3.89 10.03 -5.71
C GLY A 61 -4.41 9.14 -6.85
N ILE A 62 -5.47 8.39 -6.57
CA ILE A 62 -6.10 7.47 -7.55
C ILE A 62 -7.02 8.24 -8.52
N THR A 63 -7.83 9.15 -7.98
CA THR A 63 -8.80 9.94 -8.76
C THR A 63 -8.20 11.24 -9.28
N ASP A 64 -7.40 11.89 -8.45
CA ASP A 64 -6.60 13.04 -8.82
C ASP A 64 -5.15 12.58 -8.94
N PRO A 65 -4.60 12.42 -10.15
CA PRO A 65 -3.34 11.75 -10.37
C PRO A 65 -2.17 12.66 -9.98
N ILE A 66 -2.01 12.85 -8.67
CA ILE A 66 -0.95 13.64 -8.07
C ILE A 66 -0.21 12.77 -7.06
N ILE A 67 1.11 12.75 -7.18
CA ILE A 67 2.01 12.24 -6.15
C ILE A 67 2.35 13.43 -5.25
N TRP A 68 1.76 13.43 -4.06
CA TRP A 68 2.03 14.40 -3.02
C TRP A 68 3.19 13.91 -2.16
N ILE A 69 4.23 14.72 -2.05
CA ILE A 69 5.40 14.46 -1.21
C ILE A 69 5.53 15.63 -0.23
N GLU A 70 5.47 15.32 1.05
CA GLU A 70 5.73 16.26 2.12
C GLU A 70 7.10 15.95 2.71
N THR A 71 7.96 16.95 2.81
CA THR A 71 9.30 16.83 3.40
C THR A 71 9.41 17.69 4.65
N GLU A 72 10.29 17.34 5.59
CA GLU A 72 10.56 18.17 6.78
C GLU A 72 11.26 19.48 6.41
N LYS A 73 11.97 19.52 5.28
CA LYS A 73 12.69 20.69 4.74
C LYS A 73 12.64 20.71 3.22
N MET A 74 12.59 21.89 2.62
CA MET A 74 12.58 22.06 1.16
C MET A 74 13.93 21.96 0.45
N ASP A 75 15.02 21.79 1.21
CA ASP A 75 16.39 21.77 0.70
C ASP A 75 16.61 20.71 -0.40
N TYR A 76 15.81 19.63 -0.41
CA TYR A 76 15.96 18.48 -1.30
C TYR A 76 14.97 18.44 -2.46
N LYS A 77 14.21 19.51 -2.74
CA LYS A 77 13.14 19.48 -3.75
C LYS A 77 13.66 19.05 -5.13
N LYS A 78 14.83 19.55 -5.54
CA LYS A 78 15.41 19.22 -6.84
C LYS A 78 15.91 17.78 -6.88
N GLU A 79 16.55 17.33 -5.80
CA GLU A 79 17.04 15.96 -5.64
C GLU A 79 15.90 14.93 -5.67
N TRP A 80 14.74 15.27 -5.09
CA TRP A 80 13.53 14.44 -5.16
C TRP A 80 13.07 14.19 -6.59
N LEU A 81 12.93 15.26 -7.39
CA LEU A 81 12.50 15.15 -8.78
C LEU A 81 13.49 14.30 -9.59
N THR A 82 14.79 14.60 -9.48
CA THR A 82 15.84 13.83 -10.15
C THR A 82 15.88 12.37 -9.69
N TYR A 83 15.60 12.10 -8.42
CA TYR A 83 15.55 10.74 -7.90
C TYR A 83 14.38 9.96 -8.51
N LEU A 84 13.19 10.54 -8.54
CA LEU A 84 12.01 9.89 -9.12
C LEU A 84 12.21 9.60 -10.61
N GLU A 85 12.67 10.58 -11.39
CA GLU A 85 12.98 10.40 -12.82
C GLU A 85 13.99 9.27 -13.09
N LYS A 86 14.91 9.02 -12.14
CA LYS A 86 15.94 7.98 -12.29
C LYS A 86 15.49 6.59 -11.82
N ASN A 87 14.60 6.52 -10.84
CA ASN A 87 14.29 5.26 -10.14
C ASN A 87 12.86 4.76 -10.38
N VAL A 88 11.99 5.62 -10.92
CA VAL A 88 10.64 5.25 -11.37
C VAL A 88 10.62 5.30 -12.90
N SER A 89 9.91 4.37 -13.53
CA SER A 89 9.81 4.36 -14.98
C SER A 89 9.07 5.60 -15.50
N ASN A 90 9.50 6.17 -16.63
CA ASN A 90 8.81 7.30 -17.25
C ASN A 90 7.33 6.97 -17.53
N SER A 91 7.05 5.76 -17.98
CA SER A 91 5.67 5.29 -18.20
C SER A 91 4.83 5.28 -16.93
N ASP A 92 5.42 5.10 -15.75
CA ASP A 92 4.69 5.19 -14.49
C ASP A 92 4.50 6.66 -14.07
N LEU A 93 5.54 7.50 -14.22
CA LEU A 93 5.49 8.92 -13.84
C LEU A 93 4.60 9.78 -14.74
N GLU A 94 4.51 9.50 -16.04
CA GLU A 94 3.67 10.25 -17.00
C GLU A 94 2.18 10.24 -16.63
N HIS A 95 1.76 9.32 -15.78
CA HIS A 95 0.39 9.26 -15.29
C HIS A 95 0.10 10.25 -14.17
N TYR A 96 1.11 10.89 -13.59
CA TYR A 96 0.97 11.70 -12.39
C TYR A 96 1.66 13.06 -12.53
N ASN A 97 1.04 14.08 -11.93
CA ASN A 97 1.75 15.29 -11.53
C ASN A 97 2.48 15.04 -10.21
N ILE A 98 3.61 15.72 -9.98
CA ILE A 98 4.38 15.59 -8.74
C ILE A 98 4.34 16.93 -8.00
N GLU A 99 3.82 16.91 -6.78
CA GLU A 99 3.78 18.08 -5.89
C GLU A 99 4.63 17.82 -4.65
N ILE A 100 5.60 18.70 -4.41
CA ILE A 100 6.51 18.63 -3.26
C ILE A 100 6.30 19.87 -2.41
N SER A 101 6.02 19.65 -1.12
CA SER A 101 5.75 20.69 -0.13
C SER A 101 6.52 20.45 1.17
N GLU A 102 6.74 21.52 1.93
CA GLU A 102 7.31 21.43 3.28
C GLU A 102 6.19 21.18 4.29
N ARG A 103 6.44 20.32 5.27
CA ARG A 103 5.57 20.17 6.43
C ARG A 103 5.50 21.52 7.18
N LYS A 104 4.27 21.96 7.46
CA LYS A 104 4.00 23.23 8.17
C LYS A 104 4.11 23.10 9.69
#